data_AF-W9GU41-F1
#
_entry.id   AF-W9GU41-F1
#
_cell.length_a   1.000
_cell.length_b   1.000
_cell.length_c   1.000
_cell.angle_alpha   90.00
_cell.angle_beta   90.00
_cell.angle_gamma   90.00
#
_symmetry.space_group_name_H-M   'P 1'
#
loop_
_entity.id
_entity.type
_entity.pdbx_description
1 polymer ?
#
loop_
_entity_poly.entity_id
_entity_poly.type
_entity_poly.pdbx_seq_one_letter_code
_entity_poly.pdbx_strand_id
1 'polypeptide(L)' 'MRGFQTHTSAFRFCRAHDEVRDFLRPATRRKEHVPAARRRAIYVQRVAALRDMLAVA' A
#
# COMPACT_ATOMS: atom_id res chain seq x y z
N MET A 1 19.96 2.37 14.15
CA MET A 1 19.07 2.57 12.99
C MET A 1 19.22 4.00 12.50
N ARG A 2 19.84 4.25 11.33
CA ARG A 2 20.23 5.62 10.87
C ARG A 2 19.06 6.50 10.37
N GLY A 3 17.80 6.16 10.65
CA GLY A 3 16.63 6.91 10.15
C GLY A 3 15.48 7.09 11.15
N PHE A 4 15.41 6.29 12.21
CA PHE A 4 14.39 6.41 13.25
C PHE A 4 15.05 6.56 14.62
N GLN A 5 14.57 7.53 15.40
CA GLN A 5 15.09 7.81 16.74
C GLN A 5 14.83 6.65 17.71
N THR A 6 13.73 5.89 17.52
CA THR A 6 13.37 4.76 18.40
C THR A 6 12.91 3.55 17.60
N HIS A 7 12.96 2.36 18.22
CA HIS A 7 12.38 1.15 17.65
C HIS A 7 10.88 1.25 17.46
N THR A 8 10.19 1.90 18.39
CA THR A 8 8.73 2.09 18.33
C THR A 8 8.31 2.93 17.13
N SER A 9 9.04 4.01 16.80
CA SER A 9 8.71 4.82 15.63
C SER A 9 8.97 4.07 14.33
N ALA A 10 10.06 3.29 14.24
CA ALA A 10 10.31 2.41 13.10
C ALA A 10 9.19 1.37 12.93
N PHE A 11 8.76 0.73 14.03
CA PHE A 11 7.67 -0.25 14.01
C PHE A 11 6.35 0.35 13.51
N ARG A 12 5.97 1.53 14.03
CA ARG A 12 4.76 2.23 13.60
C ARG A 12 4.81 2.60 12.12
N PHE A 13 5.97 3.08 11.65
CA PHE A 13 6.16 3.39 10.23
C PHE A 13 6.01 2.13 9.36
N CYS A 14 6.70 1.04 9.70
CA CYS A 14 6.62 -0.21 8.94
C CYS A 14 5.18 -0.72 8.88
N ARG A 15 4.46 -0.69 10.01
CA ARG A 15 3.07 -1.13 10.07
C ARG A 15 2.17 -0.29 9.15
N ALA A 16 2.19 1.03 9.27
CA ALA A 16 1.38 1.91 8.43
C ALA A 16 1.74 1.77 6.94
N HIS A 17 3.03 1.62 6.64
CA HIS A 17 3.52 1.39 5.29
C HIS A 17 3.00 0.07 4.71
N ASP A 18 3.03 -1.02 5.48
CA ASP A 18 2.56 -2.33 5.05
C ASP A 18 1.04 -2.36 4.87
N GLU A 19 0.27 -1.68 5.73
CA GLU A 19 -1.18 -1.53 5.57
C GLU A 19 -1.54 -0.88 4.21
N VAL A 20 -0.85 0.22 3.84
CA VAL A 20 -1.05 0.87 2.53
C VAL A 20 -0.59 -0.02 1.38
N ARG A 21 0.56 -0.68 1.53
CA ARG A 21 1.09 -1.61 0.52
C ARG A 21 0.12 -2.74 0.24
N ASP A 22 -0.47 -3.33 1.27
CA ASP A 22 -1.43 -4.42 1.16
C ASP A 22 -2.74 -3.95 0.54
N PHE A 23 -3.22 -2.76 0.90
CA PHE A 23 -4.38 -2.16 0.26
C PHE A 23 -4.17 -1.95 -1.25
N LEU A 24 -3.00 -1.47 -1.66
CA LEU A 24 -2.71 -1.19 -3.08
C LEU A 24 -2.42 -2.47 -3.89
N ARG A 25 -2.01 -3.55 -3.22
CA ARG A 25 -1.64 -4.81 -3.87
C ARG A 25 -2.87 -5.52 -4.46
N PRO A 26 -2.87 -5.83 -5.77
CA PRO A 26 -3.93 -6.65 -6.36
C PRO A 26 -4.05 -7.99 -5.63
N ALA A 27 -5.27 -8.37 -5.26
CA ALA A 27 -5.54 -9.68 -4.67
C ALA A 27 -5.51 -10.72 -5.79
N THR A 28 -4.37 -11.39 -5.95
CA THR A 28 -4.15 -12.40 -6.98
C THR A 28 -3.83 -13.73 -6.33
N ARG A 29 -4.28 -14.83 -6.92
CA ARG A 29 -3.88 -16.17 -6.49
C ARG A 29 -2.38 -16.38 -6.76
N ARG A 30 -1.79 -17.33 -6.04
CA ARG A 30 -0.39 -17.70 -6.24
C ARG A 30 -0.17 -18.12 -7.70
N LYS A 31 0.83 -17.51 -8.37
CA LYS A 31 1.17 -17.72 -9.80
C LYS A 31 0.11 -17.25 -10.81
N GLU A 32 -0.90 -16.48 -10.38
CA GLU A 32 -1.83 -15.87 -11.32
C GLU A 32 -1.10 -14.80 -12.16
N HIS A 33 -1.16 -14.95 -13.48
CA HIS A 33 -0.60 -13.95 -14.38
C HIS A 33 -1.54 -12.75 -14.45
N VAL A 34 -1.08 -11.61 -13.91
CA VAL A 34 -1.77 -10.33 -14.09
C VAL A 34 -0.92 -9.42 -14.97
N PRO A 35 -1.42 -9.05 -16.17
CA PRO A 35 -0.73 -8.13 -17.06
C PRO A 35 -0.32 -6.84 -16.34
N ALA A 36 0.85 -6.30 -16.69
CA ALA A 36 1.37 -5.09 -16.05
C ALA A 36 0.39 -3.90 -16.18
N ALA A 37 -0.28 -3.77 -17.32
CA ALA A 37 -1.30 -2.74 -17.55
C ALA A 37 -2.48 -2.87 -16.56
N ARG A 38 -2.98 -4.09 -16.33
CA ARG A 38 -4.07 -4.35 -15.38
C ARG A 38 -3.64 -4.05 -13.95
N ARG A 39 -2.41 -4.40 -13.55
CA ARG A 39 -1.86 -4.04 -12.23
C ARG A 39 -1.80 -2.52 -12.03
N ARG A 40 -1.34 -1.79 -13.04
CA ARG A 40 -1.28 -0.31 -13.01
C ARG A 40 -2.67 0.32 -12.89
N ALA A 41 -3.65 -0.18 -13.65
CA ALA A 41 -5.02 0.32 -13.58
C ALA A 41 -5.62 0.14 -12.17
N ILE A 42 -5.50 -1.06 -11.59
CA ILE A 42 -5.96 -1.34 -10.22
C ILE A 42 -5.26 -0.42 -9.21
N TYR A 43 -3.95 -0.22 -9.36
CA TYR A 43 -3.19 0.65 -8.47
C TYR A 43 -3.70 2.10 -8.52
N VAL A 44 -3.88 2.68 -9.71
CA VAL A 44 -4.38 4.05 -9.88
C VAL A 44 -5.78 4.21 -9.29
N GLN A 45 -6.67 3.25 -9.55
CA GLN A 45 -8.03 3.26 -8.98
C GLN A 45 -8.01 3.23 -7.45
N ARG A 46 -7.17 2.37 -6.85
CA ARG A 46 -7.08 2.26 -5.40
C ARG A 46 -6.41 3.46 -4.76
N VAL A 47 -5.39 4.06 -5.40
CA VAL A 47 -4.79 5.32 -4.91
C VAL A 47 -5.81 6.45 -4.90
N ALA A 48 -6.65 6.57 -5.94
CA ALA A 48 -7.72 7.56 -5.97
C ALA A 48 -8.70 7.33 -4.81
N ALA A 49 -9.19 6.10 -4.63
CA ALA A 49 -10.09 5.76 -3.52
C ALA A 49 -9.46 6.02 -2.14
N LEU A 50 -8.18 5.69 -1.95
CA LEU A 50 -7.46 5.96 -0.70
C LEU A 50 -7.36 7.46 -0.45
N ARG A 51 -7.05 8.26 -1.48
CA ARG A 51 -6.99 9.71 -1.38
C ARG A 51 -8.35 10.29 -0.98
N ASP A 52 -9.44 9.77 -1.55
CA ASP A 52 -10.79 10.22 -1.21
C ASP A 52 -11.16 9.86 0.24
N MET A 53 -10.82 8.65 0.71
CA MET A 53 -11.03 8.25 2.10
C MET A 53 -10.24 9.13 3.09
N LEU A 54 -8.99 9.47 2.75
CA LEU A 54 -8.15 10.34 3.58
C LEU A 54 -8.59 11.81 3.55
N ALA A 55 -9.24 12.26 2.49
CA ALA A 55 -9.76 13.63 2.39
C ALA A 55 -11.05 13.83 3.21
N VAL A 56 -11.75 12.75 3.55
CA VAL A 56 -12.99 12.74 4.35
C VAL A 56 -12.71 12.55 5.85
N ALA A 57 -11.54 12.01 6.21
CA ALA A 57 -11.12 11.76 7.60
C ALA A 57 -10.49 13.00 8.26
#